data_AF-A0A401P4N1-F1
#
_entry.id   AF-A0A401P4N1-F1
#
_cell.length_a   1.000
_cell.length_b   1.000
_cell.length_c   1.000
_cell.angle_alpha   90.00
_cell.angle_beta   90.00
_cell.angle_gamma   90.00
#
_symmetry.space_group_name_H-M   'P 1'
#
loop_
_entity.id
_entity.type
_entity.pdbx_description
1 polymer ?
#
loop_
_entity_poly.entity_id
_entity_poly.type
_entity_poly.pdbx_seq_one_letter_code
_entity_poly.pdbx_strand_id
1 'polypeptide(L)'
;MGSVTLRYFCYGCLFTSATWSLLLFIYFNLNNEGYTFSNAPYPGSQRVQWRFQPRLTKDPKRLLESQHLGSASDQFMKHMPKMSENKLALSSELGMIFNEVDQQIRNAGYQKHAFNVLISNRLGSSRDVPDTRDPKCKEKSYPINLPSASIIICFYNEALSALLRTVQSVLSRSPVDVLHEIILVDDNSDFTNLKGELEDYIQKSLPRKVRLVRNSVREGLIR
;
A
#
# COMPACT_ATOMS: atom_id res chain seq x y z
N MET A 1 -34.60 6.45 64.35
CA MET A 1 -33.21 6.68 63.89
C MET A 1 -33.01 6.62 62.36
N GLY A 2 -33.99 6.20 61.54
CA GLY A 2 -33.80 6.03 60.08
C GLY A 2 -33.88 7.29 59.18
N SER A 3 -34.28 8.45 59.70
CA SER A 3 -34.46 9.68 58.89
C SER A 3 -33.13 10.38 58.56
N VAL A 4 -32.14 10.25 59.44
CA VAL A 4 -30.85 10.94 59.31
C VAL A 4 -29.94 10.22 58.30
N THR A 5 -29.92 8.88 58.33
CA THR A 5 -29.14 8.05 57.41
C THR A 5 -29.64 8.17 55.96
N LEU A 6 -30.95 8.29 55.74
CA LEU A 6 -31.53 8.50 54.41
C LEU A 6 -31.10 9.84 53.79
N ARG A 7 -31.04 10.90 54.60
CA ARG A 7 -30.60 12.22 54.14
C ARG A 7 -29.15 12.21 53.68
N TYR A 8 -28.26 11.57 54.42
CA TYR A 8 -26.85 11.44 54.02
C TYR A 8 -26.66 10.56 52.78
N PHE A 9 -27.47 9.51 52.61
CA PHE A 9 -27.47 8.72 51.39
C PHE A 9 -27.89 9.55 50.16
N CYS A 10 -28.96 10.34 50.28
CA CYS A 10 -29.39 11.24 49.20
C CYS A 10 -28.35 12.32 48.87
N TYR A 11 -27.69 12.91 49.89
CA TYR A 11 -26.59 13.85 49.66
C TYR A 11 -25.40 13.19 48.97
N GLY A 12 -25.11 11.93 49.28
CA GLY A 12 -24.09 11.14 48.57
C GLY A 12 -24.42 10.97 47.08
N CYS A 13 -25.65 10.59 46.75
CA CYS A 13 -26.09 10.45 45.35
C CYS A 13 -26.07 11.78 44.57
N LEU A 14 -26.47 12.88 45.20
CA LEU A 14 -26.44 14.21 44.58
C LEU A 14 -25.00 14.66 44.33
N PHE A 15 -24.10 14.43 45.30
CA PHE A 15 -22.70 14.78 45.16
C PHE A 15 -22.02 13.98 44.04
N THR A 16 -22.24 12.67 43.96
CA THR A 16 -21.67 11.85 42.89
C THR A 16 -22.26 12.20 41.53
N SER A 17 -23.56 12.47 41.43
CA SER A 17 -24.17 12.93 40.17
C SER A 17 -23.58 14.25 39.70
N ALA A 18 -23.34 15.20 40.62
CA ALA A 18 -22.75 16.49 40.29
C ALA A 18 -21.28 16.36 39.87
N THR A 19 -20.48 15.55 40.57
CA THR A 19 -19.08 15.34 40.22
C THR A 19 -18.92 14.63 38.88
N TRP A 20 -19.74 13.61 38.59
CA TRP A 20 -19.75 12.94 37.29
C TRP A 20 -20.21 13.86 36.14
N SER A 21 -21.20 14.72 36.39
CA SER A 21 -21.67 15.69 35.39
C SER A 21 -20.60 16.74 35.07
N LEU A 22 -19.91 17.25 36.09
CA LEU A 22 -18.80 18.19 35.91
C LEU A 22 -17.63 17.54 35.15
N LEU A 23 -17.30 16.28 35.48
CA LEU A 23 -16.21 15.55 34.84
C LEU A 23 -16.54 15.25 33.36
N LEU A 24 -17.78 14.85 33.06
CA LEU A 24 -18.26 14.71 31.68
C LEU A 24 -18.28 16.04 30.93
N PHE A 25 -18.70 17.13 31.58
CA PHE A 25 -18.69 18.46 30.98
C PHE A 25 -17.26 18.91 30.64
N ILE A 26 -16.32 18.74 31.55
CA ILE A 26 -14.90 19.04 31.31
C ILE A 26 -14.35 18.13 30.21
N TYR A 27 -14.66 16.84 30.23
CA TYR A 27 -14.26 15.90 29.17
C TYR A 27 -14.78 16.36 27.79
N PHE A 28 -16.06 16.71 27.67
CA PHE A 28 -16.63 17.17 26.40
C PHE A 28 -16.06 18.52 25.95
N ASN A 29 -15.80 19.46 26.86
CA ASN A 29 -15.24 20.76 26.50
C ASN A 29 -13.74 20.68 26.15
N LEU A 30 -12.97 19.84 26.83
CA LEU A 30 -11.54 19.62 26.51
C LEU A 30 -11.35 18.74 25.27
N ASN A 31 -12.28 17.82 25.00
CA ASN A 31 -12.26 16.95 23.83
C ASN A 31 -12.99 17.57 22.62
N ASN A 32 -13.40 18.85 22.71
CA ASN A 32 -14.04 19.58 21.62
C ASN A 32 -13.05 20.10 20.57
N GLU A 33 -11.75 19.86 20.76
CA GLU A 33 -10.77 19.92 19.68
C GLU A 33 -10.89 18.67 18.80
N GLY A 34 -11.80 18.71 17.81
CA GLY A 34 -11.47 18.17 16.49
C GLY A 34 -12.18 16.92 15.96
N TYR A 35 -13.37 16.53 16.44
CA TYR A 35 -14.22 15.58 15.69
C TYR A 35 -15.48 16.25 15.14
N THR A 36 -15.29 17.19 14.22
CA THR A 36 -16.36 17.62 13.33
C THR A 36 -16.69 16.47 12.38
N PHE A 37 -17.67 15.65 12.76
CA PHE A 37 -18.42 14.77 11.86
C PHE A 37 -19.38 15.64 11.03
N SER A 38 -18.80 16.49 10.19
CA SER A 38 -19.50 17.30 9.19
C SER A 38 -18.48 17.54 8.11
N ASN A 39 -18.63 16.87 6.98
CA ASN A 39 -18.40 17.42 5.64
C ASN A 39 -18.63 16.33 4.59
N ALA A 40 -19.87 16.24 4.12
CA ALA A 40 -20.13 16.09 2.69
C ALA A 40 -21.08 17.25 2.30
N PRO A 41 -21.12 17.71 1.05
CA PRO A 41 -20.06 17.83 0.04
C PRO A 41 -20.01 19.27 -0.53
N TYR A 42 -18.84 19.85 -0.88
CA TYR A 42 -18.79 20.99 -1.82
C TYR A 42 -17.56 20.93 -2.75
N PRO A 43 -17.69 21.46 -3.98
CA PRO A 43 -16.93 21.09 -5.16
C PRO A 43 -15.66 21.94 -5.34
N GLY A 44 -14.68 21.35 -6.02
CA GLY A 44 -13.61 22.00 -6.79
C GLY A 44 -13.02 23.30 -6.25
N SER A 45 -11.85 23.21 -5.62
CA SER A 45 -10.62 23.87 -6.11
C SER A 45 -9.48 23.68 -5.11
N GLN A 46 -8.62 22.70 -5.40
CA GLN A 46 -7.16 22.81 -5.29
C GLN A 46 -6.58 21.53 -5.91
N ARG A 47 -6.19 21.62 -7.18
CA ARG A 47 -5.39 20.58 -7.85
C ARG A 47 -4.01 20.57 -7.20
N VAL A 48 -3.83 19.80 -6.13
CA VAL A 48 -2.50 19.31 -5.77
C VAL A 48 -2.25 18.09 -6.64
N GLN A 49 -1.56 18.31 -7.76
CA GLN A 49 -1.18 17.25 -8.68
C GLN A 49 -0.05 16.43 -8.05
N TRP A 50 -0.41 15.40 -7.29
CA TRP A 50 0.55 14.42 -6.79
C TRP A 50 1.00 13.53 -7.94
N ARG A 51 2.06 13.94 -8.63
CA ARG A 51 2.76 13.07 -9.58
C ARG A 51 3.37 11.90 -8.80
N PHE A 52 2.85 10.69 -9.03
CA PHE A 52 3.57 9.48 -8.66
C PHE A 52 4.84 9.44 -9.51
N GLN A 53 5.98 9.82 -8.94
CA GLN A 53 7.28 9.57 -9.56
C GLN A 53 7.79 8.23 -9.02
N PRO A 54 7.76 7.15 -9.82
CA PRO A 54 8.45 5.94 -9.41
C PRO A 54 9.94 6.28 -9.31
N ARG A 55 10.54 6.15 -8.11
CA ARG A 55 11.99 6.12 -7.99
C ARG A 55 12.47 4.83 -8.64
N LEU A 56 12.76 4.91 -9.93
CA LEU A 56 13.39 3.86 -10.70
C LEU A 56 14.81 3.69 -10.15
N THR A 57 15.03 2.68 -9.31
CA THR A 57 16.39 2.25 -8.99
C THR A 57 16.99 1.71 -10.29
N LYS A 58 17.87 2.48 -10.92
CA LYS A 58 18.68 2.04 -12.06
C LYS A 58 19.43 0.76 -11.68
N ASP A 59 19.19 -0.32 -12.41
CA ASP A 59 19.97 -1.54 -12.35
C ASP A 59 21.47 -1.25 -12.63
N PRO A 60 22.39 -1.74 -11.79
CA PRO A 60 23.82 -1.72 -12.10
C PRO A 60 24.19 -2.97 -12.91
N LYS A 61 24.11 -2.88 -14.25
CA LYS A 61 24.84 -3.80 -15.14
C LYS A 61 25.68 -3.03 -16.14
N ARG A 62 26.95 -2.85 -15.78
CA ARG A 62 28.13 -2.89 -16.65
C ARG A 62 29.37 -2.77 -15.76
N LEU A 63 29.91 -3.91 -15.34
CA LEU A 63 31.35 -4.01 -15.16
C LEU A 63 31.82 -5.24 -15.92
N LEU A 64 32.85 -4.95 -16.71
CA LEU A 64 33.46 -5.73 -17.76
C LEU A 64 34.07 -7.02 -17.19
N GLU A 65 33.85 -8.12 -17.90
CA GLU A 65 34.48 -9.40 -17.65
C GLU A 65 35.88 -9.40 -18.28
N SER A 66 36.94 -9.60 -17.48
CA SER A 66 38.21 -10.16 -17.96
C SER A 66 38.99 -10.88 -16.85
N GLN A 67 38.83 -12.20 -16.83
CA GLN A 67 39.87 -13.24 -16.80
C GLN A 67 40.98 -13.28 -15.72
N HIS A 68 41.08 -14.51 -15.16
CA HIS A 68 42.26 -15.25 -14.66
C HIS A 68 42.55 -15.36 -13.15
N LEU A 69 42.43 -16.62 -12.69
CA LEU A 69 43.35 -17.39 -11.84
C LEU A 69 43.12 -17.45 -10.31
N GLY A 70 42.67 -18.63 -9.85
CA GLY A 70 43.39 -19.44 -8.86
C GLY A 70 43.23 -19.13 -7.37
N SER A 71 42.58 -20.06 -6.66
CA SER A 71 43.00 -20.63 -5.37
C SER A 71 43.36 -19.68 -4.21
N ALA A 72 42.41 -19.45 -3.30
CA ALA A 72 42.68 -19.19 -1.88
C ALA A 72 41.39 -19.29 -1.04
N SER A 73 40.89 -20.51 -0.87
CA SER A 73 40.08 -20.86 0.31
C SER A 73 40.95 -20.70 1.57
N ASP A 74 40.60 -19.77 2.46
CA ASP A 74 40.74 -19.87 3.94
C ASP A 74 40.91 -18.55 4.72
N GLN A 75 40.80 -17.36 4.11
CA GLN A 75 40.91 -16.10 4.88
C GLN A 75 39.74 -15.11 4.77
N PHE A 76 38.69 -15.41 4.00
CA PHE A 76 37.57 -14.47 3.80
C PHE A 76 36.31 -14.80 4.62
N MET A 77 36.46 -15.31 5.85
CA MET A 77 35.33 -15.56 6.77
C MET A 77 35.37 -14.70 8.04
N LYS A 78 36.12 -13.58 8.05
CA LYS A 78 36.20 -12.70 9.23
C LYS A 78 35.59 -11.32 9.11
N HIS A 79 35.18 -10.85 7.94
CA HIS A 79 34.54 -9.53 7.80
C HIS A 79 33.44 -9.56 6.73
N MET A 80 32.29 -10.16 7.07
CA MET A 80 31.06 -9.92 6.33
C MET A 80 30.17 -9.02 7.21
N PRO A 81 29.85 -7.78 6.79
CA PRO A 81 28.84 -7.01 7.49
C PRO A 81 27.49 -7.71 7.30
N LYS A 82 26.72 -7.83 8.39
CA LYS A 82 25.38 -8.42 8.40
C LYS A 82 24.49 -7.74 7.35
N MET A 83 24.15 -8.45 6.28
CA MET A 83 23.19 -8.01 5.24
C MET A 83 21.72 -7.96 5.74
N SER A 84 21.48 -8.28 7.02
CA SER A 84 20.15 -8.41 7.62
C SER A 84 19.61 -7.10 8.24
N GLU A 85 20.47 -6.22 8.73
CA GLU A 85 20.04 -5.06 9.53
C GLU A 85 19.37 -3.97 8.67
N ASN A 86 19.82 -3.74 7.43
CA ASN A 86 19.28 -2.68 6.56
C ASN A 86 17.87 -2.98 5.99
N LYS A 87 17.52 -4.25 5.76
CA LYS A 87 16.19 -4.63 5.24
C LYS A 87 15.12 -4.57 6.34
N LEU A 88 15.50 -4.92 7.56
CA LEU A 88 14.63 -4.80 8.74
C LEU A 88 14.38 -3.33 9.10
N ALA A 89 15.42 -2.48 9.05
CA ALA A 89 15.31 -1.04 9.25
C ALA A 89 14.38 -0.39 8.21
N LEU A 90 14.53 -0.73 6.93
CA LEU A 90 13.66 -0.26 5.86
C LEU A 90 12.20 -0.67 6.12
N SER A 91 11.93 -1.91 6.55
CA SER A 91 10.56 -2.37 6.81
C SER A 91 9.87 -1.64 7.98
N SER A 92 10.62 -1.35 9.04
CA SER A 92 10.10 -0.67 10.24
C SER A 92 9.84 0.82 9.97
N GLU A 93 10.71 1.45 9.19
CA GLU A 93 10.63 2.88 8.87
C GLU A 93 9.49 3.22 7.90
N LEU A 94 9.14 2.30 7.00
CA LEU A 94 8.10 2.52 5.98
C LEU A 94 6.73 2.89 6.57
N GLY A 95 6.41 2.39 7.76
CA GLY A 95 5.16 2.67 8.47
C GLY A 95 5.17 3.94 9.33
N MET A 96 6.33 4.54 9.56
CA MET A 96 6.45 5.71 10.45
C MET A 96 5.90 6.99 9.80
N ILE A 97 5.29 7.84 10.60
CA ILE A 97 4.80 9.16 10.18
C ILE A 97 5.82 10.18 10.62
N PHE A 98 6.44 10.88 9.67
CA PHE A 98 7.45 11.87 9.99
C PHE A 98 6.87 13.27 10.08
N ASN A 99 5.85 13.57 9.25
CA ASN A 99 5.27 14.91 9.11
C ASN A 99 3.74 14.84 9.02
N GLU A 100 3.07 15.99 9.18
CA GLU A 100 1.61 16.10 8.98
C GLU A 100 1.17 15.66 7.58
N VAL A 101 2.00 15.90 6.56
CA VAL A 101 1.74 15.46 5.19
C VAL A 101 1.62 13.94 5.09
N ASP A 102 2.48 13.19 5.79
CA ASP A 102 2.40 11.72 5.83
C ASP A 102 1.08 11.26 6.47
N GLN A 103 0.69 11.93 7.56
CA GLN A 103 -0.57 11.65 8.25
C GLN A 103 -1.77 11.93 7.35
N GLN A 104 -1.76 13.03 6.60
CA GLN A 104 -2.79 13.35 5.61
C GLN A 104 -2.86 12.32 4.49
N ILE A 105 -1.71 11.91 3.91
CA ILE A 105 -1.66 10.87 2.87
C ILE A 105 -2.21 9.55 3.40
N ARG A 106 -1.82 9.15 4.61
CA ARG A 106 -2.34 7.94 5.25
C ARG A 106 -3.85 8.02 5.44
N ASN A 107 -4.35 9.09 6.06
CA ASN A 107 -5.75 9.25 6.38
C ASN A 107 -6.62 9.34 5.11
N ALA A 108 -6.21 10.12 4.12
CA ALA A 108 -6.88 10.21 2.82
C ALA A 108 -6.83 8.87 2.06
N GLY A 109 -5.73 8.13 2.18
CA GLY A 109 -5.58 6.79 1.63
C GLY A 109 -6.58 5.80 2.22
N TYR A 110 -6.74 5.77 3.54
CA TYR A 110 -7.75 4.95 4.20
C TYR A 110 -9.17 5.35 3.82
N GLN A 111 -9.47 6.65 3.73
CA GLN A 111 -10.80 7.12 3.31
C GLN A 111 -11.14 6.71 1.87
N LYS A 112 -10.18 6.73 0.95
CA LYS A 112 -10.41 6.45 -0.48
C LYS A 112 -10.32 4.97 -0.85
N HIS A 113 -9.39 4.25 -0.24
CA HIS A 113 -9.03 2.89 -0.66
C HIS A 113 -9.10 1.84 0.47
N ALA A 114 -9.47 2.24 1.69
CA ALA A 114 -9.54 1.36 2.87
C ALA A 114 -8.20 0.69 3.26
N PHE A 115 -7.06 1.18 2.77
CA PHE A 115 -5.73 0.71 3.19
C PHE A 115 -4.70 1.84 3.27
N ASN A 116 -3.53 1.52 3.84
CA ASN A 116 -2.44 2.48 4.01
C ASN A 116 -1.69 2.78 2.69
N VAL A 117 -2.16 3.80 1.98
CA VAL A 117 -1.54 4.26 0.73
C VAL A 117 -0.15 4.84 0.95
N LEU A 118 0.13 5.43 2.12
CA LEU A 118 1.47 5.96 2.44
C LEU A 118 2.52 4.85 2.36
N ILE A 119 2.28 3.73 3.05
CA ILE A 119 3.17 2.56 3.02
C ILE A 119 3.22 1.98 1.61
N SER A 120 2.07 1.85 0.93
CA SER A 120 2.04 1.35 -0.45
C SER A 120 2.90 2.22 -1.37
N ASN A 121 2.85 3.54 -1.27
CA ASN A 121 3.65 4.41 -2.13
C ASN A 121 5.15 4.25 -1.86
N ARG A 122 5.55 4.17 -0.58
CA ARG A 122 6.95 4.02 -0.19
C ARG A 122 7.54 2.65 -0.55
N LEU A 123 6.71 1.60 -0.56
CA LEU A 123 7.11 0.25 -1.04
C LEU A 123 7.43 0.23 -2.55
N GLY A 124 6.91 1.18 -3.33
CA GLY A 124 7.09 1.22 -4.78
C GLY A 124 6.37 0.08 -5.51
N SER A 125 6.68 -0.04 -6.81
CA SER A 125 6.03 -1.01 -7.71
C SER A 125 6.70 -2.39 -7.68
N SER A 126 7.97 -2.50 -7.24
CA SER A 126 8.68 -3.78 -7.12
C SER A 126 9.14 -3.99 -5.69
N ARG A 127 8.89 -5.19 -5.15
CA ARG A 127 9.40 -5.62 -3.85
C ARG A 127 9.64 -7.12 -3.83
N ASP A 128 10.61 -7.54 -3.01
CA ASP A 128 10.78 -8.93 -2.66
C ASP A 128 9.62 -9.41 -1.79
N VAL A 129 9.17 -10.63 -2.05
CA VAL A 129 8.18 -11.31 -1.23
C VAL A 129 8.85 -12.59 -0.74
N PRO A 130 8.91 -12.83 0.58
CA PRO A 130 9.51 -14.05 1.11
C PRO A 130 8.71 -15.28 0.67
N ASP A 131 9.41 -16.38 0.38
CA ASP A 131 8.77 -17.65 0.04
C ASP A 131 8.31 -18.36 1.32
N THR A 132 7.00 -18.34 1.57
CA THR A 132 6.35 -18.99 2.71
C THR A 132 5.69 -20.32 2.35
N ARG A 133 5.91 -20.83 1.13
CA ARG A 133 5.33 -22.11 0.68
C ARG A 133 5.93 -23.28 1.45
N ASP A 134 5.16 -24.38 1.54
CA ASP A 134 5.67 -25.65 2.06
C ASP A 134 6.90 -26.11 1.25
N PRO A 135 7.98 -26.62 1.89
CA PRO A 135 9.17 -27.10 1.19
C PRO A 135 8.88 -28.08 0.05
N LYS A 136 7.85 -28.93 0.19
CA LYS A 136 7.44 -29.90 -0.85
C LYS A 136 6.98 -29.23 -2.14
N CYS A 137 6.50 -27.98 -2.09
CA CYS A 137 6.14 -27.22 -3.29
C CYS A 137 7.34 -26.94 -4.20
N LYS A 138 8.56 -26.91 -3.66
CA LYS A 138 9.79 -26.68 -4.43
C LYS A 138 10.23 -27.92 -5.19
N GLU A 139 9.84 -29.11 -4.72
CA GLU A 139 10.16 -30.40 -5.34
C GLU A 139 9.19 -30.76 -6.48
N LYS A 140 8.09 -30.01 -6.62
CA LYS A 140 7.10 -30.27 -7.65
C LYS A 140 7.61 -29.86 -9.04
N SER A 141 7.74 -30.86 -9.91
CA SER A 141 8.04 -30.66 -11.33
C SER A 141 6.75 -30.48 -12.14
N TYR A 142 6.82 -29.65 -13.19
CA TYR A 142 5.73 -29.40 -14.13
C TYR A 142 6.20 -29.74 -15.55
N PRO A 143 5.30 -30.13 -16.46
CA PRO A 143 5.63 -30.30 -17.86
C PRO A 143 6.19 -29.00 -18.46
N ILE A 144 7.12 -29.13 -19.42
CA ILE A 144 7.73 -27.98 -20.10
C ILE A 144 6.68 -27.21 -20.92
N ASN A 145 5.75 -27.94 -21.55
CA ASN A 145 4.73 -27.38 -22.43
C ASN A 145 3.47 -27.01 -21.64
N LEU A 146 3.53 -25.87 -20.96
CA LEU A 146 2.35 -25.29 -20.29
C LEU A 146 1.54 -24.44 -21.28
N PRO A 147 0.20 -24.45 -21.19
CA PRO A 147 -0.63 -23.57 -22.00
C PRO A 147 -0.38 -22.11 -21.62
N SER A 148 -0.35 -21.23 -22.61
CA SER A 148 -0.25 -19.80 -22.35
C SER A 148 -1.51 -19.26 -21.69
N ALA A 149 -1.36 -18.25 -20.84
CA ALA A 149 -2.45 -17.59 -20.12
C ALA A 149 -2.45 -16.08 -20.35
N SER A 150 -3.65 -15.53 -20.53
CA SER A 150 -3.90 -14.08 -20.50
C SER A 150 -4.38 -13.69 -19.11
N ILE A 151 -3.83 -12.62 -18.55
CA ILE A 151 -4.17 -12.13 -17.21
C ILE A 151 -5.01 -10.87 -17.35
N ILE A 152 -6.24 -10.92 -16.84
CA ILE A 152 -7.18 -9.81 -16.88
C ILE A 152 -7.25 -9.20 -15.48
N ILE A 153 -6.99 -7.90 -15.36
CA ILE A 153 -7.07 -7.16 -14.10
C ILE A 153 -8.11 -6.06 -14.28
N CYS A 154 -9.29 -6.27 -13.71
CA CYS A 154 -10.34 -5.26 -13.65
C CYS A 154 -10.08 -4.32 -12.47
N PHE A 155 -10.19 -3.02 -12.69
CA PHE A 155 -10.00 -2.03 -11.63
C PHE A 155 -10.98 -0.86 -11.76
N TYR A 156 -11.35 -0.28 -10.62
CA TYR A 156 -12.12 0.95 -10.52
C TYR A 156 -11.57 1.78 -9.36
N ASN A 157 -11.10 3.01 -9.65
CA ASN A 157 -10.54 3.92 -8.64
C ASN A 157 -9.45 3.27 -7.75
N GLU A 158 -8.65 2.37 -8.33
CA GLU A 158 -7.57 1.68 -7.62
C GLU A 158 -6.40 2.63 -7.31
N ALA A 159 -5.70 2.40 -6.20
CA ALA A 159 -4.51 3.18 -5.93
C ALA A 159 -3.41 2.81 -6.93
N LEU A 160 -2.83 3.82 -7.60
CA LEU A 160 -1.83 3.60 -8.65
C LEU A 160 -0.65 2.73 -8.19
N SER A 161 -0.17 2.91 -6.95
CA SER A 161 0.92 2.10 -6.40
C SER A 161 0.55 0.62 -6.22
N ALA A 162 -0.70 0.32 -5.88
CA ALA A 162 -1.19 -1.04 -5.76
C ALA A 162 -1.36 -1.68 -7.14
N LEU A 163 -2.02 -0.99 -8.07
CA LEU A 163 -2.23 -1.45 -9.44
C LEU A 163 -0.90 -1.80 -10.14
N LEU A 164 0.05 -0.85 -10.13
CA LEU A 164 1.35 -1.06 -10.79
C LEU A 164 2.16 -2.18 -10.12
N ARG A 165 2.05 -2.35 -8.80
CA ARG A 165 2.70 -3.45 -8.10
C ARG A 165 2.14 -4.81 -8.49
N THR A 166 0.82 -4.91 -8.69
CA THR A 166 0.18 -6.12 -9.21
C THR A 166 0.73 -6.48 -10.58
N VAL A 167 0.76 -5.51 -11.51
CA VAL A 167 1.29 -5.71 -12.87
C VAL A 167 2.77 -6.13 -12.83
N GLN A 168 3.60 -5.44 -12.05
CA GLN A 168 5.02 -5.77 -11.93
C GLN A 168 5.25 -7.14 -11.30
N SER A 169 4.42 -7.53 -10.33
CA SER A 169 4.48 -8.85 -9.72
C SER A 169 4.19 -9.96 -10.73
N VAL A 170 3.19 -9.77 -11.59
CA VAL A 170 2.89 -10.70 -12.68
C VAL A 170 4.08 -10.80 -13.63
N LEU A 171 4.58 -9.66 -14.12
CA LEU A 171 5.70 -9.64 -15.07
C LEU A 171 6.98 -10.28 -14.52
N SER A 172 7.25 -10.14 -13.21
CA SER A 172 8.47 -10.65 -12.59
C SER A 172 8.38 -12.10 -12.12
N ARG A 173 7.18 -12.61 -11.84
CA ARG A 173 6.96 -13.95 -11.24
C ARG A 173 6.31 -14.95 -12.18
N SER A 174 5.89 -14.52 -13.37
CA SER A 174 5.36 -15.42 -14.42
C SER A 174 6.42 -15.70 -15.48
N PRO A 175 6.65 -16.98 -15.87
CA PRO A 175 7.52 -17.32 -16.99
C PRO A 175 7.06 -16.65 -18.29
N VAL A 176 8.01 -16.12 -19.06
CA VAL A 176 7.75 -15.31 -20.27
C VAL A 176 7.02 -16.12 -21.35
N ASP A 177 7.28 -17.43 -21.43
CA ASP A 177 6.71 -18.34 -22.43
C ASP A 177 5.23 -18.67 -22.16
N VAL A 178 4.83 -18.62 -20.88
CA VAL A 178 3.45 -18.91 -20.45
C VAL A 178 2.60 -17.64 -20.45
N LEU A 179 3.19 -16.47 -20.20
CA LEU A 179 2.46 -15.21 -20.17
C LEU A 179 2.16 -14.71 -21.58
N HIS A 180 0.91 -14.81 -22.02
CA HIS A 180 0.46 -14.31 -23.32
C HIS A 180 0.36 -12.78 -23.32
N GLU A 181 -0.51 -12.23 -22.47
CA GLU A 181 -0.76 -10.79 -22.33
C GLU A 181 -1.30 -10.44 -20.94
N ILE A 182 -1.25 -9.15 -20.58
CA ILE A 182 -1.91 -8.58 -19.41
C ILE A 182 -2.89 -7.52 -19.91
N ILE A 183 -4.17 -7.70 -19.62
CA ILE A 183 -5.24 -6.77 -19.99
C ILE A 183 -5.69 -6.05 -18.72
N LEU A 184 -5.44 -4.75 -18.66
CA LEU A 184 -5.97 -3.86 -17.63
C LEU A 184 -7.32 -3.34 -18.10
N VAL A 185 -8.39 -3.67 -17.39
CA VAL A 185 -9.75 -3.25 -17.70
C VAL A 185 -10.16 -2.18 -16.70
N ASP A 186 -10.26 -0.94 -17.18
CA ASP A 186 -10.73 0.21 -16.40
C ASP A 186 -12.27 0.26 -16.46
N ASP A 187 -12.92 -0.02 -15.33
CA ASP A 187 -14.38 0.05 -15.19
C ASP A 187 -14.85 1.49 -14.95
N ASN A 188 -14.46 2.39 -15.87
CA ASN A 188 -14.77 3.81 -15.87
C ASN A 188 -14.35 4.55 -14.58
N SER A 189 -13.05 4.50 -14.25
CA SER A 189 -12.48 5.20 -13.09
C SER A 189 -12.58 6.74 -13.20
N ASP A 190 -12.79 7.37 -12.04
CA ASP A 190 -12.91 8.82 -11.92
C ASP A 190 -11.55 9.51 -11.79
N PHE A 191 -10.57 8.84 -11.18
CA PHE A 191 -9.29 9.45 -10.84
C PHE A 191 -8.44 9.81 -12.08
N THR A 192 -7.94 11.04 -12.11
CA THR A 192 -7.20 11.59 -13.26
C THR A 192 -5.87 10.89 -13.53
N ASN A 193 -5.22 10.38 -12.49
CA ASN A 193 -3.96 9.63 -12.60
C ASN A 193 -4.13 8.25 -13.24
N LEU A 194 -5.35 7.67 -13.24
CA LEU A 194 -5.68 6.43 -13.94
C LEU A 194 -6.02 6.66 -15.42
N LYS A 195 -6.09 7.93 -15.84
CA LYS A 195 -6.38 8.33 -17.22
C LYS A 195 -5.08 8.47 -18.02
N GLY A 196 -4.71 9.68 -18.41
CA GLY A 196 -3.54 9.91 -19.29
C GLY A 196 -2.22 9.46 -18.67
N GLU A 197 -2.01 9.68 -17.36
CA GLU A 197 -0.74 9.35 -16.70
C GLU A 197 -0.45 7.83 -16.70
N LEU A 198 -1.48 7.00 -16.46
CA LEU A 198 -1.36 5.55 -16.51
C LEU A 198 -1.08 5.05 -17.93
N GLU A 199 -1.77 5.59 -18.92
CA GLU A 199 -1.60 5.23 -20.33
C GLU A 199 -0.17 5.54 -20.82
N ASP A 200 0.31 6.74 -20.51
CA ASP A 200 1.70 7.15 -20.74
C ASP A 200 2.70 6.20 -20.09
N TYR A 201 2.45 5.81 -18.83
CA TYR A 201 3.33 4.91 -18.09
C TYR A 201 3.37 3.53 -18.72
N ILE A 202 2.22 2.96 -19.07
CA ILE A 202 2.13 1.65 -19.72
C ILE A 202 2.91 1.66 -21.03
N GLN A 203 2.73 2.70 -21.86
CA GLN A 203 3.39 2.78 -23.16
C GLN A 203 4.91 2.99 -23.06
N LYS A 204 5.37 3.77 -22.08
CA LYS A 204 6.79 4.14 -21.94
C LYS A 204 7.60 3.12 -21.15
N SER A 205 7.00 2.48 -20.14
CA SER A 205 7.73 1.72 -19.12
C SER A 205 7.40 0.23 -19.06
N LEU A 206 6.27 -0.22 -19.64
CA LEU A 206 5.88 -1.64 -19.59
C LEU A 206 6.11 -2.36 -20.93
N PRO A 207 6.28 -3.70 -20.91
CA PRO A 207 6.38 -4.49 -22.13
C PRO A 207 5.11 -4.39 -22.98
N ARG A 208 5.25 -4.58 -24.30
CA ARG A 208 4.13 -4.58 -25.27
C ARG A 208 3.01 -5.59 -24.97
N LYS A 209 3.26 -6.56 -24.09
CA LYS A 209 2.27 -7.54 -23.62
C LYS A 209 1.20 -6.92 -22.71
N VAL A 210 1.40 -5.70 -22.20
CA VAL A 210 0.43 -5.02 -21.33
C VAL A 210 -0.46 -4.09 -22.15
N ARG A 211 -1.77 -4.25 -22.04
CA ARG A 211 -2.79 -3.49 -22.78
C ARG A 211 -3.79 -2.88 -21.80
N LEU A 212 -4.23 -1.66 -22.09
CA LEU A 212 -5.29 -0.97 -21.35
C LEU A 212 -6.57 -0.93 -22.17
N VAL A 213 -7.67 -1.36 -21.58
CA VAL A 213 -9.03 -1.30 -22.13
C VAL A 213 -9.87 -0.47 -21.18
N ARG A 214 -10.69 0.44 -21.72
CA ARG A 214 -11.57 1.29 -20.91
C ARG A 214 -13.02 1.10 -21.29
N ASN A 215 -13.87 0.93 -20.28
CA ASN A 215 -15.30 0.96 -20.47
C ASN A 215 -15.78 2.41 -20.57
N SER A 216 -16.81 2.66 -21.39
CA SER A 216 -17.45 3.98 -21.51
C SER A 216 -18.34 4.32 -20.32
N VAL A 217 -18.81 3.30 -19.61
CA VAL A 217 -19.68 3.39 -18.44
C VAL A 217 -19.21 2.39 -17.39
N ARG A 218 -19.64 2.58 -16.14
CA ARG A 218 -19.34 1.65 -15.06
C ARG A 218 -20.28 0.44 -15.14
N GLU A 219 -19.75 -0.69 -15.54
CA GLU A 219 -20.46 -1.96 -15.74
C GLU A 219 -20.38 -2.85 -14.49
N GLY A 220 -19.38 -2.64 -13.63
CA GLY A 220 -19.09 -3.47 -12.47
C GLY A 220 -18.19 -4.66 -12.78
N LEU A 221 -17.82 -5.40 -11.73
CA LEU A 221 -16.75 -6.42 -11.81
C LEU A 221 -17.02 -7.60 -12.76
N ILE A 222 -18.29 -7.97 -12.96
CA ILE A 222 -18.68 -9.22 -13.63
C ILE A 222 -18.88 -9.05 -15.14
N ARG A 223 -19.28 -7.86 -15.58
CA ARG A 223 -19.78 -7.61 -16.92
C ARG A 223 -18.68 -7.29 -17.91
#